data_AF-A0A3B0WZC0-F1
#
_entry.id   AF-A0A3B0WZC0-F1
#
_cell.length_a   1.000
_cell.length_b   1.000
_cell.length_c   1.000
_cell.angle_alpha   90.00
_cell.angle_beta   90.00
_cell.angle_gamma   90.00
#
_symmetry.space_group_name_H-M   'P 1'
#
loop_
_entity.id
_entity.type
_entity.pdbx_description
1 polymer ?
#
loop_
_entity_poly.entity_id
_entity_poly.type
_entity_poly.pdbx_seq_one_letter_code
_entity_poly.pdbx_strand_id
1 'polypeptide(L)'
;MSLVTSLIMHQMRIPIIILILGYSISILGMVITPGVDEQGNPWHMSFFDAFYFVSFTATTIGFGEIPLPFSSAQRTWALVTVYISVVTWFYSLGKIISLVQDPLFRDALKKNIFSKQITRIPDTFILICGFGETGNALVKALTERNIHAVVIDKDISIIQTLPLQEFQLLVPGFMGDARDPDILIQAGLQHEKCAAVIAVTASDESNLKIAVVSKLLHPDICVVCRSEFADYEDNMFSFGTDFVVNPFDTFANIFAMAMYSPGLHLLYDWLTGVPDTDLTNPIYLEKGHWIICGFGRFGRSLYQQLLNNNIQVTIIDPSEEKREAFLSQPENKHNDFIIGTGFDEHTLTVAGTEEAAGLISGTDNDTNNLSIIMTAREINPSLFIVARHNKKSNEKLFAATKANIIMQPSEIIARKI
;
A
#
# COMPACT_ATOMS: atom_id res chain seq x y z
N MET A 1 -27.48 -10.58 -4.37
CA MET A 1 -27.26 -9.55 -5.42
C MET A 1 -26.04 -8.74 -5.02
N SER A 2 -25.11 -8.47 -5.94
CA SER A 2 -23.99 -7.59 -5.61
C SER A 2 -24.46 -6.13 -5.47
N LEU A 3 -23.80 -5.33 -4.65
CA LEU A 3 -24.10 -3.89 -4.48
C LEU A 3 -24.19 -3.17 -5.84
N VAL A 4 -23.30 -3.53 -6.77
CA VAL A 4 -23.30 -3.07 -8.17
C VAL A 4 -24.63 -3.36 -8.87
N THR A 5 -25.14 -4.61 -8.79
CA THR A 5 -26.43 -4.95 -9.41
C THR A 5 -27.59 -4.18 -8.80
N SER A 6 -27.57 -3.94 -7.48
CA SER A 6 -28.61 -3.15 -6.80
C SER A 6 -28.57 -1.68 -7.23
N LEU A 7 -27.38 -1.08 -7.32
CA LEU A 7 -27.20 0.31 -7.76
C LEU A 7 -27.66 0.52 -9.21
N ILE A 8 -27.27 -0.40 -10.11
CA ILE A 8 -27.72 -0.39 -11.51
C ILE A 8 -29.25 -0.45 -11.55
N MET A 9 -29.86 -1.41 -10.86
CA MET A 9 -31.31 -1.58 -10.87
C MET A 9 -32.03 -0.34 -10.31
N HIS A 10 -31.52 0.27 -9.24
CA HIS A 10 -32.15 1.45 -8.65
C HIS A 10 -32.09 2.67 -9.59
N GLN A 11 -30.95 2.94 -10.22
CA GLN A 11 -30.77 4.13 -11.05
C GLN A 11 -31.30 3.95 -12.49
N MET A 12 -31.23 2.74 -13.05
CA MET A 12 -31.62 2.47 -14.44
C MET A 12 -33.09 2.10 -14.61
N ARG A 13 -33.83 1.78 -13.53
CA ARG A 13 -35.23 1.39 -13.63
C ARG A 13 -36.10 2.43 -14.33
N ILE A 14 -36.01 3.70 -13.94
CA ILE A 14 -36.81 4.78 -14.52
C ILE A 14 -36.44 5.02 -16.00
N PRO A 15 -35.15 5.20 -16.37
CA PRO A 15 -34.72 5.29 -17.77
C PRO A 15 -35.23 4.14 -18.65
N ILE A 16 -35.09 2.90 -18.19
CA ILE A 16 -35.52 1.73 -18.94
C ILE A 16 -37.04 1.74 -19.13
N ILE A 17 -37.81 2.09 -18.10
CA ILE A 17 -39.28 2.21 -18.20
C ILE A 17 -39.66 3.30 -19.21
N ILE A 18 -39.01 4.47 -19.16
CA ILE A 18 -39.31 5.57 -20.10
C ILE A 18 -38.96 5.16 -21.53
N LEU A 19 -37.83 4.47 -21.76
CA LEU A 19 -37.47 3.88 -23.07
C LEU A 19 -38.55 2.93 -23.57
N ILE A 20 -38.94 1.96 -22.75
CA ILE A 20 -39.97 0.97 -23.11
C ILE A 20 -41.29 1.66 -23.43
N LEU A 21 -41.73 2.62 -22.61
CA LEU A 21 -42.98 3.35 -22.82
C LEU A 21 -42.93 4.24 -24.06
N GLY A 22 -41.85 4.99 -24.26
CA GLY A 22 -41.67 5.86 -25.43
C GLY A 22 -41.71 5.06 -26.73
N TYR A 23 -40.98 3.94 -26.79
CA TYR A 23 -41.01 3.02 -27.93
C TYR A 23 -42.39 2.40 -28.12
N SER A 24 -43.04 1.92 -27.06
CA SER A 24 -44.36 1.29 -27.13
C SER A 24 -45.41 2.27 -27.66
N ILE A 25 -45.41 3.53 -27.18
CA ILE A 25 -46.31 4.58 -27.64
C ILE A 25 -46.05 4.89 -29.11
N SER A 26 -44.79 5.10 -29.50
CA SER A 26 -44.41 5.40 -30.89
C SER A 26 -44.82 4.28 -31.87
N ILE A 27 -44.57 3.02 -31.51
CA ILE A 27 -44.94 1.85 -32.32
C ILE A 27 -46.46 1.74 -32.42
N LEU A 28 -47.17 1.81 -31.29
CA LEU A 28 -48.63 1.66 -31.26
C LEU A 28 -49.32 2.75 -32.08
N GLY A 29 -48.85 4.00 -32.00
CA GLY A 29 -49.41 5.05 -32.84
C GLY A 29 -49.10 4.89 -34.32
N MET A 30 -47.95 4.34 -34.72
CA MET A 30 -47.67 4.02 -36.14
C MET A 30 -48.57 2.90 -36.65
N VAL A 31 -48.85 1.89 -35.81
CA VAL A 31 -49.74 0.77 -36.15
C VAL A 31 -51.20 1.24 -36.30
N ILE A 32 -51.67 2.14 -35.44
CA ILE A 32 -53.07 2.62 -35.44
C ILE A 32 -53.31 3.71 -36.49
N THR A 33 -52.30 4.51 -36.85
CA THR A 33 -52.49 5.63 -37.77
C THR A 33 -52.68 5.13 -39.21
N PRO A 34 -53.81 5.43 -39.87
CA PRO A 34 -54.09 4.92 -41.21
C PRO A 34 -53.17 5.57 -42.26
N GLY A 35 -52.51 4.72 -43.03
CA GLY A 35 -51.89 5.03 -44.30
C GLY A 35 -52.85 4.87 -45.47
N VAL A 36 -52.31 5.05 -46.68
CA VAL A 36 -53.05 4.92 -47.93
C VAL A 36 -52.25 4.03 -48.86
N ASP A 37 -52.88 3.01 -49.44
CA ASP A 37 -52.25 2.16 -50.46
C ASP A 37 -52.23 2.85 -51.83
N GLU A 38 -51.58 2.23 -52.83
CA GLU A 38 -51.49 2.77 -54.19
C GLU A 38 -52.87 2.95 -54.87
N GLN A 39 -53.91 2.28 -54.36
CA GLN A 39 -55.28 2.35 -54.86
C GLN A 39 -56.18 3.31 -54.06
N GLY A 40 -55.64 3.97 -53.02
CA GLY A 40 -56.39 4.92 -52.19
C GLY A 40 -57.11 4.32 -50.99
N ASN A 41 -56.96 3.02 -50.70
CA ASN A 41 -57.61 2.38 -49.56
C ASN A 41 -56.82 2.59 -48.26
N PRO A 42 -57.49 2.59 -47.09
CA PRO A 42 -56.82 2.64 -45.80
C PRO A 42 -55.93 1.42 -45.57
N TRP A 43 -54.66 1.67 -45.25
CA TRP A 43 -53.67 0.64 -44.90
C TRP A 43 -53.08 0.89 -43.51
N HIS A 44 -52.78 -0.17 -42.75
CA HIS A 44 -52.16 -0.05 -41.43
C HIS A 44 -50.83 -0.80 -41.41
N MET A 45 -49.84 -0.24 -40.71
CA MET A 45 -48.55 -0.88 -40.53
C MET A 45 -48.66 -2.13 -39.67
N SER A 46 -47.87 -3.16 -39.99
CA SER A 46 -47.66 -4.25 -39.04
C SER A 46 -46.82 -3.75 -37.85
N PHE A 47 -46.90 -4.46 -36.72
CA PHE A 47 -46.05 -4.18 -35.56
C PHE A 47 -44.56 -4.27 -35.90
N PHE A 48 -44.19 -5.17 -36.81
CA PHE A 48 -42.80 -5.32 -37.24
C PHE A 48 -42.32 -4.11 -38.03
N ASP A 49 -43.11 -3.64 -39.01
CA ASP A 49 -42.75 -2.47 -39.82
C ASP A 49 -42.66 -1.20 -38.97
N ALA A 50 -43.60 -1.05 -38.02
CA ALA A 50 -43.58 0.06 -37.06
C ALA A 50 -42.37 -0.02 -36.12
N PHE A 51 -42.02 -1.19 -35.59
CA PHE A 51 -40.82 -1.37 -34.76
C PHE A 51 -39.54 -1.10 -35.56
N TYR A 52 -39.44 -1.60 -36.79
CA TYR A 52 -38.31 -1.37 -37.69
C TYR A 52 -38.13 0.12 -37.95
N PHE A 53 -39.21 0.82 -38.34
CA PHE A 53 -39.22 2.27 -38.57
C PHE A 53 -38.80 3.06 -37.33
N VAL A 54 -39.43 2.80 -36.18
CA VAL A 54 -39.14 3.49 -34.92
C VAL A 54 -37.69 3.25 -34.50
N SER A 55 -37.14 2.04 -34.71
CA SER A 55 -35.78 1.70 -34.31
C SER A 55 -34.73 2.57 -35.00
N PHE A 56 -34.75 2.67 -36.33
CA PHE A 56 -33.77 3.53 -37.03
C PHE A 56 -34.06 5.03 -36.91
N THR A 57 -35.31 5.40 -36.64
CA THR A 57 -35.71 6.79 -36.38
C THR A 57 -35.21 7.26 -35.03
N ALA A 58 -35.38 6.43 -34.00
CA ALA A 58 -34.96 6.71 -32.63
C ALA A 58 -33.43 6.79 -32.48
N THR A 59 -32.68 6.02 -33.29
CA THR A 59 -31.22 6.13 -33.38
C THR A 59 -30.74 7.26 -34.29
N THR A 60 -31.65 8.09 -34.82
CA THR A 60 -31.36 9.23 -35.70
C THR A 60 -30.69 8.86 -37.04
N ILE A 61 -30.83 7.60 -37.49
CA ILE A 61 -30.24 7.13 -38.76
C ILE A 61 -31.12 7.53 -39.94
N GLY A 62 -32.43 7.26 -39.86
CA GLY A 62 -33.41 7.73 -40.84
C GLY A 62 -33.21 7.21 -42.27
N PHE A 63 -33.15 5.88 -42.47
CA PHE A 63 -32.96 5.27 -43.81
C PHE A 63 -34.05 5.61 -44.83
N GLY A 64 -35.24 6.04 -44.38
CA GLY A 64 -36.37 6.35 -45.27
C GLY A 64 -37.01 5.12 -45.93
N GLU A 65 -36.59 3.91 -45.54
CA GLU A 65 -37.18 2.65 -45.98
C GLU A 65 -38.54 2.46 -45.31
N ILE A 66 -39.61 2.63 -46.11
CA ILE A 66 -40.99 2.49 -45.67
C ILE A 66 -41.78 1.67 -46.70
N PRO A 67 -42.70 0.78 -46.28
CA PRO A 67 -43.44 -0.09 -47.21
C PRO A 67 -44.26 0.70 -48.24
N LEU A 68 -44.82 1.84 -47.82
CA LEU A 68 -45.61 2.76 -48.63
C LEU A 68 -45.30 4.21 -48.24
N PRO A 69 -45.46 5.19 -49.15
CA PRO A 69 -45.31 6.60 -48.83
C PRO A 69 -46.28 7.04 -47.70
N PHE A 70 -45.75 7.73 -46.69
CA PHE A 70 -46.58 8.13 -45.54
C PHE A 70 -47.68 9.13 -45.90
N SER A 71 -48.89 8.85 -45.43
CA SER A 71 -50.02 9.77 -45.40
C SER A 71 -49.72 11.00 -44.52
N SER A 72 -50.48 12.08 -44.65
CA SER A 72 -50.33 13.25 -43.77
C SER A 72 -50.45 12.89 -42.30
N ALA A 73 -51.36 11.97 -41.96
CA ALA A 73 -51.53 11.49 -40.58
C ALA A 73 -50.29 10.72 -40.09
N GLN A 74 -49.74 9.81 -40.91
CA GLN A 74 -48.53 9.07 -40.57
C GLN A 74 -47.31 9.99 -40.46
N ARG A 75 -47.21 11.04 -41.28
CA ARG A 75 -46.14 12.07 -41.16
C ARG A 75 -46.23 12.85 -39.86
N THR A 76 -47.44 13.25 -39.44
CA THR A 76 -47.65 13.91 -38.15
C THR A 76 -47.23 12.99 -37.00
N TRP A 77 -47.59 11.71 -37.06
CA TRP A 77 -47.19 10.76 -36.01
C TRP A 77 -45.70 10.44 -36.05
N ALA A 78 -45.08 10.36 -37.22
CA ALA A 78 -43.64 10.21 -37.36
C ALA A 78 -42.89 11.38 -36.71
N LEU A 79 -43.38 12.63 -36.88
CA LEU A 79 -42.83 13.80 -36.21
C LEU A 79 -42.96 13.70 -34.68
N VAL A 80 -44.11 13.25 -34.16
CA VAL A 80 -44.29 12.98 -32.72
C VAL A 80 -43.32 11.91 -32.22
N THR A 81 -43.15 10.84 -33.01
CA THR A 81 -42.22 9.73 -32.72
C THR A 81 -40.78 10.21 -32.63
N VAL A 82 -40.34 11.11 -33.52
CA VAL A 82 -39.01 11.72 -33.45
C VAL A 82 -38.83 12.44 -32.12
N TYR A 83 -39.77 13.31 -31.72
CA TYR A 83 -39.63 14.04 -30.45
C TYR A 83 -39.67 13.11 -29.22
N ILE A 84 -40.57 12.13 -29.18
CA ILE A 84 -40.64 11.16 -28.07
C ILE A 84 -39.35 10.35 -27.96
N SER A 85 -38.89 9.79 -29.08
CA SER A 85 -37.71 8.93 -29.11
C SER A 85 -36.43 9.69 -28.77
N VAL A 86 -36.24 10.89 -29.31
CA VAL A 86 -35.09 11.75 -29.01
C VAL A 86 -35.06 12.10 -27.53
N VAL A 87 -36.16 12.62 -26.96
CA VAL A 87 -36.20 13.00 -25.52
C VAL A 87 -35.91 11.80 -24.63
N THR A 88 -36.49 10.65 -24.94
CA THR A 88 -36.34 9.43 -24.16
C THR A 88 -34.92 8.86 -24.22
N TRP A 89 -34.29 8.87 -25.40
CA TRP A 89 -32.90 8.46 -25.58
C TRP A 89 -31.92 9.40 -24.88
N PHE A 90 -32.07 10.71 -25.05
CA PHE A 90 -31.22 11.70 -24.41
C PHE A 90 -31.29 11.60 -22.88
N TYR A 91 -32.50 11.46 -22.32
CA TYR A 91 -32.68 11.25 -20.89
C TYR A 91 -31.95 10.00 -20.40
N SER A 92 -32.12 8.88 -21.11
CA SER A 92 -31.53 7.60 -20.71
C SER A 92 -30.02 7.58 -20.82
N LEU A 93 -29.48 8.19 -21.89
CA LEU A 93 -28.04 8.37 -22.07
C LEU A 93 -27.45 9.24 -20.95
N GLY A 94 -28.11 10.34 -20.60
CA GLY A 94 -27.70 11.20 -19.48
C GLY A 94 -27.66 10.44 -18.15
N LYS A 95 -28.63 9.54 -17.91
CA LYS A 95 -28.65 8.70 -16.70
C LYS A 95 -27.57 7.62 -16.69
N ILE A 96 -27.23 7.03 -17.84
CA ILE A 96 -26.09 6.11 -17.96
C ILE A 96 -24.78 6.85 -17.63
N ILE A 97 -24.58 8.05 -18.19
CA ILE A 97 -23.39 8.86 -17.91
C ILE A 97 -23.32 9.20 -16.41
N SER A 98 -24.44 9.61 -15.82
CA SER A 98 -24.54 9.87 -14.37
C SER A 98 -24.16 8.66 -13.52
N LEU A 99 -24.60 7.46 -13.91
CA LEU A 99 -24.25 6.22 -13.20
C LEU A 99 -22.76 5.90 -13.28
N VAL A 100 -22.16 6.06 -14.47
CA VAL A 100 -20.72 5.81 -14.67
C VAL A 100 -19.85 6.85 -13.95
N GLN A 101 -20.37 8.05 -13.72
CA GLN A 101 -19.71 9.11 -12.97
C GLN A 101 -19.95 9.01 -11.46
N ASP A 102 -20.92 8.21 -11.01
CA ASP A 102 -21.23 8.03 -9.59
C ASP A 102 -20.04 7.39 -8.85
N PRO A 103 -19.45 8.09 -7.85
CA PRO A 103 -18.36 7.54 -7.04
C PRO A 103 -18.73 6.23 -6.35
N LEU A 104 -19.97 6.09 -5.86
CA LEU A 104 -20.42 4.88 -5.16
C LEU A 104 -20.44 3.67 -6.09
N PHE A 105 -20.84 3.88 -7.35
CA PHE A 105 -20.84 2.83 -8.36
C PHE A 105 -19.41 2.40 -8.71
N ARG A 106 -18.49 3.35 -8.88
CA ARG A 106 -17.07 3.07 -9.15
C ARG A 106 -16.41 2.30 -8.01
N ASP A 107 -16.68 2.69 -6.76
CA ASP A 107 -16.14 1.99 -5.60
C ASP A 107 -16.73 0.59 -5.45
N ALA A 108 -18.04 0.43 -5.69
CA ALA A 108 -18.67 -0.89 -5.72
C ALA A 108 -18.10 -1.80 -6.82
N LEU A 109 -17.79 -1.26 -8.00
CA LEU A 109 -17.12 -2.00 -9.07
C LEU A 109 -15.72 -2.44 -8.67
N LYS A 110 -14.90 -1.53 -8.10
CA LYS A 110 -13.55 -1.85 -7.62
C LYS A 110 -13.58 -2.98 -6.57
N LYS A 111 -14.48 -2.89 -5.59
CA LYS A 111 -14.68 -3.94 -4.56
C LYS A 111 -15.03 -5.29 -5.18
N ASN A 112 -15.94 -5.32 -6.16
CA ASN A 112 -16.31 -6.56 -6.84
C ASN A 112 -15.16 -7.14 -7.68
N ILE A 113 -14.38 -6.31 -8.37
CA ILE A 113 -13.22 -6.75 -9.15
C ILE A 113 -12.16 -7.34 -8.22
N PHE A 114 -11.86 -6.64 -7.13
CA PHE A 114 -10.87 -7.07 -6.14
C PHE A 114 -11.27 -8.39 -5.44
N SER A 115 -12.53 -8.53 -5.01
CA SER A 115 -13.05 -9.79 -4.45
C SER A 115 -12.95 -10.95 -5.46
N LYS A 116 -13.19 -10.69 -6.75
CA LYS A 116 -12.96 -11.67 -7.82
C LYS A 116 -11.48 -12.01 -8.02
N GLN A 117 -10.55 -11.09 -7.75
CA GLN A 117 -9.12 -11.38 -7.83
C GLN A 117 -8.69 -12.29 -6.68
N ILE A 118 -9.14 -12.02 -5.44
CA ILE A 118 -8.84 -12.85 -4.26
C ILE A 118 -9.33 -14.29 -4.46
N THR A 119 -10.57 -14.46 -4.91
CA THR A 119 -11.16 -15.80 -5.15
C THR A 119 -10.46 -16.58 -6.27
N ARG A 120 -9.73 -15.90 -7.17
CA ARG A 120 -8.96 -16.51 -8.27
C ARG A 120 -7.54 -16.88 -7.89
N ILE A 121 -7.07 -16.52 -6.70
CA ILE A 121 -5.75 -16.94 -6.23
C ILE A 121 -5.74 -18.48 -6.11
N PRO A 122 -4.80 -19.18 -6.77
CA PRO A 122 -4.81 -20.64 -6.82
C PRO A 122 -4.54 -21.25 -5.44
N ASP A 123 -3.52 -20.74 -4.74
CA ASP A 123 -3.03 -21.26 -3.47
C ASP A 123 -3.31 -20.31 -2.29
N THR A 124 -2.67 -20.57 -1.15
CA THR A 124 -2.69 -19.68 0.00
C THR A 124 -2.04 -18.34 -0.30
N PHE A 125 -2.54 -17.28 0.32
CA PHE A 125 -1.96 -15.95 0.23
C PHE A 125 -1.77 -15.32 1.60
N ILE A 126 -0.88 -14.33 1.63
CA ILE A 126 -0.60 -13.50 2.79
C ILE A 126 -1.24 -12.13 2.58
N LEU A 127 -2.00 -11.66 3.56
CA LEU A 127 -2.60 -10.34 3.55
C LEU A 127 -1.64 -9.31 4.16
N ILE A 128 -1.21 -8.34 3.39
CA ILE A 128 -0.25 -7.30 3.80
C ILE A 128 -0.99 -5.97 3.96
N CYS A 129 -0.97 -5.45 5.18
CA CYS A 129 -1.57 -4.16 5.53
C CYS A 129 -0.47 -3.10 5.63
N GLY A 130 -0.49 -2.17 4.67
CA GLY A 130 0.53 -1.15 4.45
C GLY A 130 1.49 -1.54 3.33
N PHE A 131 1.50 -0.76 2.26
CA PHE A 131 2.33 -0.95 1.06
C PHE A 131 3.36 0.19 0.89
N GLY A 132 3.89 0.68 2.01
CA GLY A 132 5.07 1.53 2.02
C GLY A 132 6.35 0.76 1.69
N GLU A 133 7.51 1.27 2.11
CA GLU A 133 8.79 0.63 1.81
C GLU A 133 8.89 -0.81 2.34
N THR A 134 8.45 -1.05 3.58
CA THR A 134 8.47 -2.38 4.20
C THR A 134 7.51 -3.33 3.50
N GLY A 135 6.27 -2.90 3.22
CA GLY A 135 5.29 -3.72 2.51
C GLY A 135 5.73 -4.05 1.09
N ASN A 136 6.35 -3.10 0.37
CA ASN A 136 6.91 -3.34 -0.95
C ASN A 136 8.05 -4.37 -0.92
N ALA A 137 9.03 -4.20 -0.02
CA ALA A 137 10.13 -5.16 0.13
C ALA A 137 9.62 -6.57 0.47
N LEU A 138 8.62 -6.66 1.35
CA LEU A 138 7.99 -7.92 1.74
C LEU A 138 7.23 -8.57 0.58
N VAL A 139 6.38 -7.83 -0.14
CA VAL A 139 5.69 -8.35 -1.34
C VAL A 139 6.69 -8.87 -2.36
N LYS A 140 7.77 -8.11 -2.61
CA LYS A 140 8.83 -8.54 -3.51
C LYS A 140 9.41 -9.88 -3.07
N ALA A 141 9.89 -9.97 -1.83
CA ALA A 141 10.49 -11.19 -1.28
C ALA A 141 9.52 -12.40 -1.30
N LEU A 142 8.24 -12.18 -1.02
CA LEU A 142 7.22 -13.24 -1.06
C LEU A 142 6.98 -13.73 -2.49
N THR A 143 6.81 -12.81 -3.45
CA THR A 143 6.57 -13.20 -4.85
C THR A 143 7.77 -13.89 -5.49
N GLU A 144 9.00 -13.50 -5.13
CA GLU A 144 10.23 -14.20 -5.53
C GLU A 144 10.31 -15.65 -5.00
N ARG A 145 9.65 -15.91 -3.86
CA ARG A 145 9.50 -17.26 -3.28
C ARG A 145 8.23 -17.97 -3.75
N ASN A 146 7.56 -17.45 -4.78
CA ASN A 146 6.30 -17.97 -5.32
C ASN A 146 5.15 -18.02 -4.30
N ILE A 147 5.14 -17.08 -3.34
CA ILE A 147 4.08 -16.91 -2.34
C ILE A 147 3.16 -15.77 -2.77
N HIS A 148 1.85 -16.03 -2.82
CA HIS A 148 0.86 -15.02 -3.18
C HIS A 148 0.67 -13.99 -2.07
N ALA A 149 0.52 -12.73 -2.46
CA ALA A 149 0.25 -11.63 -1.55
C ALA A 149 -1.00 -10.85 -1.99
N VAL A 150 -1.76 -10.35 -1.03
CA VAL A 150 -2.84 -9.38 -1.20
C VAL A 150 -2.49 -8.15 -0.39
N VAL A 151 -2.69 -6.97 -0.95
CA VAL A 151 -2.22 -5.71 -0.36
C VAL A 151 -3.36 -4.75 -0.07
N ILE A 152 -3.34 -4.13 1.09
CA ILE A 152 -4.21 -3.00 1.46
C ILE A 152 -3.35 -1.79 1.81
N ASP A 153 -3.67 -0.64 1.25
CA ASP A 153 -3.14 0.65 1.70
C ASP A 153 -4.21 1.73 1.63
N LYS A 154 -4.16 2.71 2.54
CA LYS A 154 -5.10 3.83 2.57
C LYS A 154 -4.80 4.87 1.49
N ASP A 155 -3.55 4.93 1.02
CA ASP A 155 -3.11 5.87 0.00
C ASP A 155 -3.32 5.29 -1.41
N ILE A 156 -4.21 5.92 -2.16
CA ILE A 156 -4.52 5.54 -3.54
C ILE A 156 -3.31 5.65 -4.46
N SER A 157 -2.40 6.60 -4.22
CA SER A 157 -1.23 6.81 -5.06
C SER A 157 -0.31 5.59 -5.02
N ILE A 158 -0.13 5.01 -3.84
CA ILE A 158 0.68 3.80 -3.64
C ILE A 158 0.03 2.61 -4.36
N ILE A 159 -1.28 2.38 -4.17
CA ILE A 159 -2.00 1.28 -4.84
C ILE A 159 -1.97 1.41 -6.37
N GLN A 160 -1.99 2.64 -6.91
CA GLN A 160 -1.87 2.88 -8.35
C GLN A 160 -0.48 2.55 -8.91
N THR A 161 0.57 2.56 -8.09
CA THR A 161 1.91 2.12 -8.52
C THR A 161 2.06 0.61 -8.57
N LEU A 162 1.19 -0.14 -7.89
CA LEU A 162 1.32 -1.59 -7.73
C LEU A 162 1.35 -2.35 -9.07
N PRO A 163 0.51 -2.03 -10.09
CA PRO A 163 0.60 -2.65 -11.41
C PRO A 163 1.85 -2.28 -12.21
N LEU A 164 2.59 -1.24 -11.80
CA LEU A 164 3.83 -0.81 -12.44
C LEU A 164 5.07 -1.52 -11.85
N GLN A 165 4.91 -2.21 -10.72
CA GLN A 165 5.99 -2.96 -10.08
C GLN A 165 6.20 -4.29 -10.80
N GLU A 166 7.45 -4.69 -10.96
CA GLU A 166 7.84 -5.96 -11.58
C GLU A 166 7.85 -7.09 -10.55
N PHE A 167 6.67 -7.52 -10.11
CA PHE A 167 6.53 -8.71 -9.25
C PHE A 167 6.44 -9.99 -10.08
N GLN A 168 6.97 -11.09 -9.55
CA GLN A 168 6.91 -12.40 -10.22
C GLN A 168 5.49 -12.98 -10.26
N LEU A 169 4.63 -12.55 -9.33
CA LEU A 169 3.23 -12.95 -9.23
C LEU A 169 2.32 -11.74 -9.29
N LEU A 170 1.08 -11.96 -9.75
CA LEU A 170 0.03 -10.95 -9.68
C LEU A 170 -0.33 -10.69 -8.20
N VAL A 171 -0.28 -9.43 -7.80
CA VAL A 171 -0.61 -8.99 -6.44
C VAL A 171 -1.89 -8.15 -6.50
N PRO A 172 -3.03 -8.62 -5.97
CA PRO A 172 -4.22 -7.80 -5.85
C PRO A 172 -4.02 -6.70 -4.80
N GLY A 173 -4.28 -5.45 -5.19
CA GLY A 173 -4.19 -4.28 -4.30
C GLY A 173 -5.55 -3.63 -4.12
N PHE A 174 -5.85 -3.21 -2.89
CA PHE A 174 -7.08 -2.49 -2.56
C PHE A 174 -6.81 -1.23 -1.76
N MET A 175 -7.49 -0.15 -2.14
CA MET A 175 -7.43 1.10 -1.39
C MET A 175 -8.44 1.06 -0.24
N GLY A 176 -7.95 1.18 0.98
CA GLY A 176 -8.76 1.17 2.19
C GLY A 176 -7.92 1.29 3.44
N ASP A 177 -8.55 1.72 4.53
CA ASP A 177 -7.89 1.76 5.83
C ASP A 177 -8.00 0.38 6.49
N ALA A 178 -6.88 -0.32 6.64
CA ALA A 178 -6.84 -1.64 7.27
C ALA A 178 -7.26 -1.62 8.76
N ARG A 179 -7.40 -0.44 9.38
CA ARG A 179 -8.01 -0.28 10.72
C ARG A 179 -9.51 -0.55 10.73
N ASP A 180 -10.16 -0.59 9.57
CA ASP A 180 -11.57 -0.88 9.40
C ASP A 180 -11.76 -2.41 9.21
N PRO A 181 -12.51 -3.07 10.12
CA PRO A 181 -12.85 -4.49 9.99
C PRO A 181 -13.43 -4.88 8.64
N ASP A 182 -14.29 -4.04 8.05
CA ASP A 182 -14.96 -4.35 6.78
C ASP A 182 -13.96 -4.39 5.62
N ILE A 183 -12.89 -3.60 5.69
CA ILE A 183 -11.82 -3.55 4.69
C ILE A 183 -10.97 -4.83 4.78
N LEU A 184 -10.63 -5.28 5.99
CA LEU A 184 -9.89 -6.53 6.19
C LEU A 184 -10.70 -7.75 5.71
N ILE A 185 -12.00 -7.80 6.03
CA ILE A 185 -12.90 -8.86 5.55
C ILE A 185 -12.96 -8.84 4.01
N GLN A 186 -13.13 -7.67 3.39
CA GLN A 186 -13.14 -7.52 1.93
C GLN A 186 -11.82 -7.94 1.28
N ALA A 187 -10.69 -7.74 1.98
CA ALA A 187 -9.37 -8.18 1.55
C ALA A 187 -9.09 -9.67 1.78
N GLY A 188 -10.07 -10.40 2.29
CA GLY A 188 -9.99 -11.85 2.41
C GLY A 188 -9.45 -12.34 3.73
N LEU A 189 -9.48 -11.54 4.80
CA LEU A 189 -9.08 -11.97 6.16
C LEU A 189 -9.77 -13.30 6.59
N GLN A 190 -11.05 -13.45 6.23
CA GLN A 190 -11.84 -14.66 6.53
C GLN A 190 -11.85 -15.68 5.39
N HIS A 191 -11.08 -15.44 4.34
CA HIS A 191 -10.98 -16.39 3.23
C HIS A 191 -10.17 -17.60 3.67
N GLU A 192 -10.62 -18.81 3.36
CA GLU A 192 -9.96 -20.07 3.78
C GLU A 192 -8.49 -20.18 3.33
N LYS A 193 -8.15 -19.52 2.23
CA LYS A 193 -6.78 -19.45 1.69
C LYS A 193 -5.90 -18.36 2.32
N CYS A 194 -6.43 -17.51 3.20
CA CYS A 194 -5.64 -16.48 3.87
C CYS A 194 -4.83 -17.15 4.99
N ALA A 195 -3.52 -17.26 4.80
CA ALA A 195 -2.65 -17.97 5.73
C ALA A 195 -2.12 -17.08 6.86
N ALA A 196 -1.93 -15.79 6.59
CA ALA A 196 -1.39 -14.84 7.56
C ALA A 196 -1.79 -13.40 7.24
N VAL A 197 -1.76 -12.55 8.25
CA VAL A 197 -1.89 -11.09 8.16
C VAL A 197 -0.59 -10.45 8.62
N ILE A 198 -0.07 -9.52 7.83
CA ILE A 198 1.15 -8.79 8.15
C ILE A 198 0.85 -7.29 8.21
N ALA A 199 0.91 -6.71 9.41
CA ALA A 199 0.67 -5.29 9.64
C ALA A 199 1.99 -4.53 9.73
N VAL A 200 2.35 -3.82 8.65
CA VAL A 200 3.63 -3.11 8.48
C VAL A 200 3.42 -1.65 8.06
N THR A 201 2.36 -1.04 8.58
CA THR A 201 2.10 0.39 8.38
C THR A 201 3.13 1.25 9.14
N ALA A 202 3.14 2.55 8.86
CA ALA A 202 4.02 3.51 9.52
C ALA A 202 3.61 3.87 10.97
N SER A 203 2.52 3.31 11.50
CA SER A 203 1.96 3.65 12.81
C SER A 203 1.72 2.39 13.64
N ASP A 204 2.35 2.32 14.81
CA ASP A 204 2.17 1.19 15.74
C ASP A 204 0.74 1.08 16.25
N GLU A 205 0.05 2.20 16.45
CA GLU A 205 -1.37 2.22 16.76
C GLU A 205 -2.21 1.55 15.67
N SER A 206 -1.89 1.83 14.39
CA SER A 206 -2.58 1.21 13.27
C SER A 206 -2.28 -0.29 13.20
N ASN A 207 -1.01 -0.68 13.39
CA ASN A 207 -0.59 -2.09 13.40
C ASN A 207 -1.25 -2.86 14.54
N LEU A 208 -1.31 -2.29 15.75
CA LEU A 208 -1.96 -2.89 16.91
C LEU A 208 -3.45 -3.11 16.61
N LYS A 209 -4.14 -2.10 16.07
CA LYS A 209 -5.56 -2.22 15.74
C LYS A 209 -5.81 -3.30 14.68
N ILE A 210 -4.98 -3.38 13.64
CA ILE A 210 -5.05 -4.44 12.62
C ILE A 210 -4.87 -5.81 13.28
N ALA A 211 -3.89 -5.95 14.18
CA ALA A 211 -3.61 -7.20 14.89
C ALA A 211 -4.81 -7.67 15.71
N VAL A 212 -5.35 -6.77 16.54
CA VAL A 212 -6.53 -7.05 17.38
C VAL A 212 -7.73 -7.43 16.53
N VAL A 213 -8.05 -6.65 15.49
CA VAL A 213 -9.19 -6.96 14.62
C VAL A 213 -9.01 -8.30 13.90
N SER A 214 -7.79 -8.60 13.46
CA SER A 214 -7.48 -9.87 12.79
C SER A 214 -7.72 -11.06 13.72
N LYS A 215 -7.20 -11.00 14.96
CA LYS A 215 -7.39 -12.06 15.97
C LYS A 215 -8.83 -12.16 16.47
N LEU A 216 -9.59 -11.06 16.52
CA LEU A 216 -10.99 -11.11 16.91
C LEU A 216 -11.89 -11.75 15.83
N LEU A 217 -11.59 -11.51 14.55
CA LEU A 217 -12.40 -12.00 13.43
C LEU A 217 -11.96 -13.37 12.91
N HIS A 218 -10.70 -13.74 13.12
CA HIS A 218 -10.11 -15.00 12.71
C HIS A 218 -9.04 -15.44 13.75
N PRO A 219 -9.43 -16.00 14.91
CA PRO A 219 -8.55 -16.24 16.06
C PRO A 219 -7.28 -17.06 15.76
N ASP A 220 -7.39 -18.05 14.88
CA ASP A 220 -6.30 -18.97 14.56
C ASP A 220 -5.37 -18.46 13.45
N ILE A 221 -5.64 -17.30 12.84
CA ILE A 221 -4.77 -16.77 11.78
C ILE A 221 -3.43 -16.32 12.35
N CYS A 222 -2.35 -16.60 11.62
CA CYS A 222 -1.04 -16.07 11.95
C CYS A 222 -1.03 -14.55 11.71
N VAL A 223 -0.64 -13.76 12.72
CA VAL A 223 -0.51 -12.31 12.65
C VAL A 223 0.93 -11.91 12.97
N VAL A 224 1.53 -11.20 12.03
CA VAL A 224 2.85 -10.58 12.18
C VAL A 224 2.69 -9.07 12.18
N CYS A 225 3.31 -8.38 13.13
CA CYS A 225 3.22 -6.92 13.23
C CYS A 225 4.59 -6.29 13.35
N ARG A 226 4.73 -5.09 12.80
CA ARG A 226 5.83 -4.19 13.11
C ARG A 226 5.45 -3.32 14.31
N SER A 227 6.37 -3.18 15.27
CA SER A 227 6.31 -2.11 16.27
C SER A 227 7.70 -1.57 16.57
N GLU A 228 7.80 -0.31 16.91
CA GLU A 228 9.05 0.35 17.31
C GLU A 228 9.01 0.81 18.77
N PHE A 229 7.94 0.50 19.51
CA PHE A 229 7.70 0.95 20.87
C PHE A 229 7.28 -0.22 21.75
N ALA A 230 8.02 -0.48 22.83
CA ALA A 230 7.80 -1.59 23.73
C ALA A 230 6.34 -1.67 24.26
N ASP A 231 5.73 -0.55 24.64
CA ASP A 231 4.35 -0.53 25.13
C ASP A 231 3.32 -1.05 24.09
N TYR A 232 3.58 -0.84 22.79
CA TYR A 232 2.74 -1.37 21.72
C TYR A 232 3.03 -2.86 21.48
N GLU A 233 4.29 -3.30 21.59
CA GLU A 233 4.68 -4.71 21.49
C GLU A 233 3.98 -5.56 22.57
N ASP A 234 4.05 -5.13 23.82
CA ASP A 234 3.43 -5.82 24.96
C ASP A 234 1.91 -5.94 24.78
N ASN A 235 1.28 -4.87 24.28
CA ASN A 235 -0.14 -4.88 23.94
C ASN A 235 -0.46 -5.85 22.80
N MET A 236 0.32 -5.85 21.72
CA MET A 236 0.12 -6.76 20.58
C MET A 236 0.21 -8.23 21.01
N PHE A 237 1.21 -8.59 21.82
CA PHE A 237 1.34 -9.95 22.36
C PHE A 237 0.18 -10.31 23.29
N SER A 238 -0.30 -9.36 24.11
CA SER A 238 -1.44 -9.58 25.01
C SER A 238 -2.74 -9.92 24.26
N PHE A 239 -2.88 -9.51 22.99
CA PHE A 239 -4.00 -9.87 22.11
C PHE A 239 -3.75 -11.11 21.24
N GLY A 240 -2.66 -11.86 21.49
CA GLY A 240 -2.36 -13.12 20.82
C GLY A 240 -1.67 -12.97 19.47
N THR A 241 -1.10 -11.80 19.16
CA THR A 241 -0.24 -11.62 17.96
C THR A 241 0.94 -12.60 18.03
N ASP A 242 1.17 -13.35 16.95
CA ASP A 242 2.15 -14.44 16.95
C ASP A 242 3.58 -13.93 16.91
N PHE A 243 3.83 -12.87 16.13
CA PHE A 243 5.15 -12.27 15.99
C PHE A 243 5.06 -10.75 15.93
N VAL A 244 5.87 -10.08 16.76
CA VAL A 244 6.08 -8.64 16.69
C VAL A 244 7.54 -8.37 16.39
N VAL A 245 7.80 -7.57 15.35
CA VAL A 245 9.14 -7.27 14.85
C VAL A 245 9.48 -5.82 15.13
N ASN A 246 10.44 -5.62 16.05
CA ASN A 246 11.08 -4.33 16.26
C ASN A 246 12.34 -4.21 15.38
N PRO A 247 12.38 -3.28 14.42
CA PRO A 247 13.52 -3.15 13.50
C PRO A 247 14.82 -2.79 14.22
N PHE A 248 14.74 -1.98 15.28
CA PHE A 248 15.92 -1.48 15.98
C PHE A 248 16.54 -2.55 16.86
N ASP A 249 15.72 -3.30 17.58
CA ASP A 249 16.21 -4.40 18.41
C ASP A 249 16.66 -5.59 17.57
N THR A 250 15.95 -5.87 16.47
CA THR A 250 16.39 -6.88 15.49
C THR A 250 17.76 -6.53 14.94
N PHE A 251 17.98 -5.28 14.51
CA PHE A 251 19.28 -4.86 14.04
C PHE A 251 20.34 -4.85 15.15
N ALA A 252 20.01 -4.39 16.36
CA ALA A 252 20.95 -4.39 17.48
C ALA A 252 21.44 -5.81 17.81
N ASN A 253 20.56 -6.81 17.73
CA ASN A 253 20.95 -8.22 17.90
C ASN A 253 21.86 -8.72 16.77
N ILE A 254 21.60 -8.32 15.51
CA ILE A 254 22.49 -8.62 14.37
C ILE A 254 23.85 -7.94 14.56
N PHE A 255 23.86 -6.68 15.00
CA PHE A 255 25.08 -5.93 15.29
C PHE A 255 25.89 -6.57 16.42
N ALA A 256 25.24 -6.97 17.51
CA ALA A 256 25.88 -7.72 18.59
C ALA A 256 26.45 -9.06 18.08
N MET A 257 25.71 -9.78 17.23
CA MET A 257 26.21 -11.01 16.61
C MET A 257 27.48 -10.75 15.79
N ALA A 258 27.55 -9.66 15.04
CA ALA A 258 28.75 -9.25 14.31
C ALA A 258 29.93 -8.97 15.25
N MET A 259 29.69 -8.44 16.45
CA MET A 259 30.73 -8.17 17.45
C MET A 259 31.27 -9.44 18.10
N TYR A 260 30.39 -10.34 18.54
CA TYR A 260 30.76 -11.49 19.36
C TYR A 260 31.07 -12.75 18.55
N SER A 261 30.41 -12.92 17.40
CA SER A 261 30.53 -14.11 16.56
C SER A 261 30.42 -13.73 15.08
N PRO A 262 31.47 -13.10 14.51
CA PRO A 262 31.48 -12.70 13.10
C PRO A 262 31.13 -13.85 12.14
N GLY A 263 31.53 -15.09 12.47
CA GLY A 263 31.17 -16.28 11.70
C GLY A 263 29.67 -16.61 11.73
N LEU A 264 29.01 -16.44 12.90
CA LEU A 264 27.56 -16.63 13.01
C LEU A 264 26.80 -15.52 12.30
N HIS A 265 27.27 -14.28 12.41
CA HIS A 265 26.72 -13.15 11.66
C HIS A 265 26.78 -13.37 10.15
N LEU A 266 27.93 -13.85 9.66
CA LEU A 266 28.11 -14.14 8.24
C LEU A 266 27.23 -15.31 7.77
N LEU A 267 27.07 -16.35 8.60
CA LEU A 267 26.08 -17.40 8.33
C LEU A 267 24.65 -16.86 8.29
N TYR A 268 24.30 -15.98 9.23
CA TYR A 268 22.99 -15.32 9.26
C TYR A 268 22.75 -14.48 8.00
N ASP A 269 23.73 -13.67 7.58
CA ASP A 269 23.64 -12.86 6.36
C ASP A 269 23.47 -13.73 5.11
N TRP A 270 24.19 -14.85 5.01
CA TRP A 270 24.04 -15.80 3.90
C TRP A 270 22.67 -16.50 3.87
N LEU A 271 22.12 -16.85 5.04
CA LEU A 271 20.83 -17.54 5.14
C LEU A 271 19.63 -16.61 4.96
N THR A 272 19.80 -15.33 5.29
CA THR A 272 18.73 -14.31 5.21
C THR A 272 18.88 -13.35 4.03
N GLY A 273 19.98 -13.47 3.28
CA GLY A 273 20.24 -12.74 2.06
C GLY A 273 19.24 -13.06 0.95
N VAL A 274 19.21 -12.20 -0.06
CA VAL A 274 18.42 -12.44 -1.28
C VAL A 274 19.09 -13.57 -2.05
N PRO A 275 18.34 -14.50 -2.66
CA PRO A 275 18.93 -15.52 -3.53
C PRO A 275 19.87 -14.89 -4.58
N ASP A 276 20.96 -15.60 -4.89
CA ASP A 276 21.98 -15.19 -5.87
C ASP A 276 22.81 -13.95 -5.50
N THR A 277 22.79 -13.49 -4.25
CA THR A 277 23.76 -12.48 -3.77
C THR A 277 25.14 -13.09 -3.52
N ASP A 278 26.19 -12.37 -3.91
CA ASP A 278 27.57 -12.75 -3.60
C ASP A 278 27.79 -12.89 -2.09
N LEU A 279 28.52 -13.94 -1.70
CA LEU A 279 28.85 -14.18 -0.31
C LEU A 279 29.82 -13.10 0.21
N THR A 280 29.42 -12.45 1.30
CA THR A 280 30.17 -11.38 1.94
C THR A 280 31.29 -11.92 2.82
N ASN A 281 32.31 -11.08 3.08
CA ASN A 281 33.37 -11.36 4.04
C ASN A 281 32.93 -10.98 5.47
N PRO A 282 33.49 -11.62 6.52
CA PRO A 282 33.15 -11.28 7.88
C PRO A 282 33.55 -9.84 8.20
N ILE A 283 32.62 -9.12 8.81
CA ILE A 283 32.87 -7.77 9.32
C ILE A 283 33.46 -7.92 10.73
N TYR A 284 34.65 -7.38 10.93
CA TYR A 284 35.28 -7.29 12.24
C TYR A 284 35.07 -5.89 12.78
N LEU A 285 34.45 -5.78 13.96
CA LEU A 285 34.30 -4.50 14.63
C LEU A 285 35.58 -4.12 15.35
N GLU A 286 35.97 -2.86 15.21
CA GLU A 286 37.13 -2.30 15.89
C GLU A 286 36.86 -2.15 17.39
N LYS A 287 37.83 -2.60 18.20
CA LYS A 287 37.78 -2.43 19.65
C LYS A 287 38.26 -1.02 19.98
N GLY A 288 37.51 -0.31 20.81
CA GLY A 288 37.91 1.02 21.27
C GLY A 288 36.71 1.86 21.65
N HIS A 289 36.89 3.17 21.69
CA HIS A 289 35.84 4.13 21.95
C HIS A 289 34.90 4.27 20.76
N TRP A 290 33.59 4.39 21.03
CA TRP A 290 32.56 4.55 19.99
C TRP A 290 31.75 5.83 20.20
N ILE A 291 31.24 6.39 19.10
CA ILE A 291 30.39 7.59 19.13
C ILE A 291 29.00 7.26 18.60
N ILE A 292 27.95 7.71 19.27
CA ILE A 292 26.56 7.58 18.79
C ILE A 292 25.97 8.97 18.56
N CYS A 293 25.73 9.31 17.30
CA CYS A 293 25.00 10.51 16.91
C CYS A 293 23.51 10.19 16.76
N GLY A 294 22.69 10.72 17.67
CA GLY A 294 21.25 10.49 17.75
C GLY A 294 20.88 9.38 18.74
N PHE A 295 20.47 9.77 19.94
CA PHE A 295 20.09 8.88 21.05
C PHE A 295 18.58 8.57 21.08
N GLY A 296 18.01 8.31 19.90
CA GLY A 296 16.66 7.80 19.75
C GLY A 296 16.58 6.29 20.03
N ARG A 297 15.49 5.65 19.58
CA ARG A 297 15.27 4.20 19.73
C ARG A 297 16.43 3.37 19.16
N PHE A 298 16.82 3.64 17.92
CA PHE A 298 17.96 2.99 17.28
C PHE A 298 19.28 3.16 18.05
N GLY A 299 19.62 4.41 18.42
CA GLY A 299 20.84 4.70 19.17
C GLY A 299 20.86 4.04 20.54
N ARG A 300 19.71 3.99 21.24
CA ARG A 300 19.56 3.29 22.53
C ARG A 300 19.74 1.78 22.40
N SER A 301 19.12 1.13 21.41
CA SER A 301 19.27 -0.31 21.21
C SER A 301 20.73 -0.69 20.92
N LEU A 302 21.45 0.11 20.12
CA LEU A 302 22.89 -0.11 19.89
C LEU A 302 23.76 0.24 21.10
N TYR A 303 23.44 1.30 21.82
CA TYR A 303 24.13 1.68 23.06
C TYR A 303 24.09 0.55 24.07
N GLN A 304 22.94 -0.09 24.28
CA GLN A 304 22.80 -1.23 25.19
C GLN A 304 23.72 -2.38 24.78
N GLN A 305 23.85 -2.67 23.48
CA GLN A 305 24.76 -3.73 23.01
C GLN A 305 26.22 -3.35 23.26
N LEU A 306 26.62 -2.11 22.96
CA LEU A 306 27.99 -1.63 23.23
C LEU A 306 28.31 -1.62 24.73
N LEU A 307 27.36 -1.20 25.56
CA LEU A 307 27.51 -1.18 27.01
C LEU A 307 27.69 -2.59 27.59
N ASN A 308 26.88 -3.56 27.13
CA ASN A 308 27.02 -4.97 27.51
C ASN A 308 28.38 -5.56 27.12
N ASN A 309 29.06 -4.95 26.14
CA ASN A 309 30.40 -5.29 25.69
C ASN A 309 31.52 -4.55 26.46
N ASN A 310 31.19 -3.72 27.45
CA ASN A 310 32.14 -2.82 28.12
C ASN A 310 32.89 -1.87 27.16
N ILE A 311 32.22 -1.47 26.07
CA ILE A 311 32.75 -0.47 25.15
C ILE A 311 32.39 0.91 25.67
N GLN A 312 33.38 1.79 25.75
CA GLN A 312 33.15 3.20 26.10
C GLN A 312 32.47 3.90 24.93
N VAL A 313 31.38 4.62 25.22
CA VAL A 313 30.57 5.31 24.23
C VAL A 313 30.39 6.77 24.61
N THR A 314 30.58 7.67 23.64
CA THR A 314 30.14 9.07 23.73
C THR A 314 28.88 9.27 22.90
N ILE A 315 27.83 9.80 23.51
CA ILE A 315 26.55 10.08 22.85
C ILE A 315 26.49 11.56 22.47
N ILE A 316 25.94 11.84 21.29
CA ILE A 316 25.65 13.19 20.79
C ILE A 316 24.15 13.25 20.46
N ASP A 317 23.37 14.05 21.18
CA ASP A 317 21.96 14.31 20.88
C ASP A 317 21.56 15.71 21.37
N PRO A 318 20.71 16.46 20.63
CA PRO A 318 20.34 17.82 21.02
C PRO A 318 19.35 17.88 22.20
N SER A 319 18.80 16.76 22.65
CA SER A 319 17.78 16.73 23.70
C SER A 319 18.39 16.70 25.11
N GLU A 320 18.16 17.79 25.87
CA GLU A 320 18.52 17.86 27.29
C GLU A 320 17.78 16.82 28.13
N GLU A 321 16.49 16.59 27.84
CA GLU A 321 15.67 15.58 28.52
C GLU A 321 16.29 14.17 28.40
N LYS A 322 16.78 13.81 27.22
CA LYS A 322 17.46 12.53 27.02
C LYS A 322 18.79 12.46 27.78
N ARG A 323 19.52 13.57 27.88
CA ARG A 323 20.77 13.66 28.66
C ARG A 323 20.49 13.45 30.14
N GLU A 324 19.49 14.13 30.70
CA GLU A 324 19.11 13.98 32.10
C GLU A 324 18.71 12.52 32.40
N ALA A 325 17.87 11.93 31.54
CA ALA A 325 17.48 10.53 31.64
C ALA A 325 18.71 9.60 31.55
N PHE A 326 19.65 9.87 30.65
CA PHE A 326 20.89 9.09 30.50
C PHE A 326 21.78 9.19 31.75
N LEU A 327 22.03 10.39 32.26
CA LEU A 327 22.90 10.60 33.42
C LEU A 327 22.29 10.09 34.73
N SER A 328 20.96 9.94 34.79
CA SER A 328 20.28 9.38 35.96
C SER A 328 20.55 7.88 36.19
N GLN A 329 21.02 7.17 35.16
CA GLN A 329 21.25 5.72 35.19
C GLN A 329 22.67 5.39 35.70
N PRO A 330 22.82 4.57 36.76
CA PRO A 330 24.12 4.24 37.35
C PRO A 330 25.12 3.59 36.39
N GLU A 331 24.63 2.81 35.45
CA GLU A 331 25.41 2.10 34.43
C GLU A 331 26.11 3.05 33.44
N ASN A 332 25.67 4.30 33.34
CA ASN A 332 26.16 5.27 32.37
C ASN A 332 27.32 6.13 32.90
N LYS A 333 27.77 5.92 34.14
CA LYS A 333 28.82 6.74 34.80
C LYS A 333 30.16 6.82 34.07
N HIS A 334 30.45 5.87 33.20
CA HIS A 334 31.70 5.81 32.43
C HIS A 334 31.55 6.27 30.98
N ASN A 335 30.38 6.80 30.62
CA ASN A 335 30.04 7.22 29.26
C ASN A 335 29.64 8.69 29.27
N ASP A 336 29.98 9.39 28.19
CA ASP A 336 29.73 10.83 28.07
C ASP A 336 28.50 11.11 27.20
N PHE A 337 27.85 12.24 27.48
CA PHE A 337 26.72 12.73 26.70
C PHE A 337 26.93 14.21 26.38
N ILE A 338 27.02 14.50 25.08
CA ILE A 338 27.23 15.82 24.52
C ILE A 338 25.91 16.33 23.94
N ILE A 339 25.51 17.53 24.36
CA ILE A 339 24.38 18.23 23.74
C ILE A 339 24.86 18.84 22.42
N GLY A 340 24.39 18.27 21.32
CA GLY A 340 24.78 18.69 19.98
C GLY A 340 24.08 17.87 18.91
N THR A 341 24.20 18.30 17.65
CA THR A 341 23.59 17.61 16.51
C THR A 341 24.56 16.65 15.81
N GLY A 342 25.87 16.85 15.98
CA GLY A 342 26.91 16.06 15.31
C GLY A 342 27.09 16.40 13.83
N PHE A 343 26.48 17.49 13.34
CA PHE A 343 26.62 17.92 11.93
C PHE A 343 27.87 18.77 11.72
N ASP A 344 28.41 19.34 12.79
CA ASP A 344 29.58 20.18 12.80
C ASP A 344 30.80 19.41 13.29
N GLU A 345 31.95 19.79 12.73
CA GLU A 345 33.26 19.23 13.08
C GLU A 345 33.56 19.40 14.57
N HIS A 346 33.24 20.56 15.15
CA HIS A 346 33.56 20.86 16.55
C HIS A 346 32.95 19.86 17.53
N THR A 347 31.64 19.58 17.40
CA THR A 347 30.96 18.61 18.26
C THR A 347 31.54 17.21 18.11
N LEU A 348 31.87 16.79 16.88
CA LEU A 348 32.48 15.49 16.62
C LEU A 348 33.92 15.39 17.17
N THR A 349 34.72 16.45 17.06
CA THR A 349 36.07 16.51 17.65
C THR A 349 36.01 16.46 19.17
N VAL A 350 35.11 17.22 19.80
CA VAL A 350 34.89 17.17 21.26
C VAL A 350 34.44 15.78 21.71
N ALA A 351 33.69 15.06 20.87
CA ALA A 351 33.29 13.69 21.14
C ALA A 351 34.43 12.66 21.01
N GLY A 352 35.62 13.05 20.53
CA GLY A 352 36.78 12.16 20.38
C GLY A 352 36.85 11.43 19.05
N THR A 353 36.25 11.95 17.97
CA THR A 353 36.20 11.27 16.65
C THR A 353 37.59 10.95 16.06
N GLU A 354 38.62 11.72 16.41
CA GLU A 354 40.00 11.51 15.96
C GLU A 354 40.57 10.15 16.40
N GLU A 355 40.23 9.68 17.60
CA GLU A 355 40.73 8.42 18.19
C GLU A 355 39.64 7.34 18.28
N ALA A 356 38.40 7.66 17.90
CA ALA A 356 37.29 6.72 17.95
C ALA A 356 37.51 5.52 17.02
N ALA A 357 37.16 4.34 17.51
CA ALA A 357 37.16 3.10 16.75
C ALA A 357 35.96 3.00 15.81
N GLY A 358 34.81 3.55 16.23
CA GLY A 358 33.61 3.54 15.41
C GLY A 358 32.61 4.65 15.72
N LEU A 359 31.74 4.92 14.75
CA LEU A 359 30.68 5.92 14.84
C LEU A 359 29.36 5.37 14.30
N ILE A 360 28.28 5.62 15.03
CA ILE A 360 26.91 5.32 14.66
C ILE A 360 26.22 6.64 14.31
N SER A 361 25.78 6.76 13.05
CA SER A 361 24.96 7.85 12.55
C SER A 361 23.49 7.40 12.54
N GLY A 362 22.76 7.74 13.61
CA GLY A 362 21.53 7.06 14.01
C GLY A 362 20.26 7.93 14.07
N THR A 363 20.27 9.12 13.47
CA THR A 363 19.12 10.04 13.51
C THR A 363 17.97 9.56 12.61
N ASP A 364 16.80 10.18 12.79
CA ASP A 364 15.60 9.94 11.98
C ASP A 364 15.59 10.70 10.64
N ASN A 365 16.69 11.41 10.32
CA ASN A 365 16.82 12.19 9.11
C ASN A 365 18.07 11.76 8.32
N ASP A 366 17.85 11.35 7.07
CA ASP A 366 18.92 10.86 6.21
C ASP A 366 19.95 11.93 5.85
N THR A 367 19.54 13.17 5.63
CA THR A 367 20.45 14.28 5.32
C THR A 367 21.40 14.54 6.49
N ASN A 368 20.86 14.51 7.71
CA ASN A 368 21.64 14.63 8.94
C ASN A 368 22.62 13.45 9.06
N ASN A 369 22.15 12.23 8.80
CA ASN A 369 22.99 11.05 8.88
C ASN A 369 24.14 11.09 7.86
N LEU A 370 23.88 11.52 6.63
CA LEU A 370 24.89 11.72 5.59
C LEU A 370 25.89 12.80 6.00
N SER A 371 25.43 13.93 6.57
CA SER A 371 26.30 15.01 7.05
C SER A 371 27.27 14.52 8.12
N ILE A 372 26.76 13.81 9.14
CA ILE A 372 27.57 13.21 10.21
C ILE A 372 28.65 12.30 9.62
N ILE A 373 28.28 11.44 8.66
CA ILE A 373 29.20 10.48 8.05
C ILE A 373 30.33 11.19 7.28
N MET A 374 29.99 12.22 6.50
CA MET A 374 30.98 12.97 5.72
C MET A 374 31.95 13.72 6.64
N THR A 375 31.44 14.46 7.63
CA THR A 375 32.28 15.20 8.58
C THR A 375 33.15 14.27 9.42
N ALA A 376 32.60 13.15 9.91
CA ALA A 376 33.37 12.17 10.66
C ALA A 376 34.49 11.52 9.82
N ARG A 377 34.25 11.27 8.52
CA ARG A 377 35.26 10.73 7.61
C ARG A 377 36.35 11.75 7.27
N GLU A 378 36.02 13.04 7.21
CA GLU A 378 36.99 14.12 7.05
C GLU A 378 37.95 14.18 8.25
N ILE A 379 37.44 14.00 9.47
CA ILE A 379 38.23 13.97 10.71
C ILE A 379 39.05 12.67 10.81
N ASN A 380 38.41 11.51 10.60
CA ASN A 380 39.02 10.19 10.72
C ASN A 380 38.63 9.29 9.53
N PRO A 381 39.49 9.18 8.50
CA PRO A 381 39.20 8.38 7.31
C PRO A 381 39.05 6.88 7.58
N SER A 382 39.70 6.37 8.64
CA SER A 382 39.69 4.95 9.04
C SER A 382 38.49 4.55 9.93
N LEU A 383 37.65 5.51 10.31
CA LEU A 383 36.55 5.28 11.25
C LEU A 383 35.58 4.19 10.74
N PHE A 384 35.24 3.24 11.62
CA PHE A 384 34.20 2.26 11.34
C PHE A 384 32.82 2.91 11.46
N ILE A 385 32.04 2.95 10.37
CA ILE A 385 30.79 3.69 10.34
C ILE A 385 29.59 2.76 10.22
N VAL A 386 28.64 2.90 11.16
CA VAL A 386 27.30 2.32 11.09
C VAL A 386 26.31 3.43 10.82
N ALA A 387 25.48 3.29 9.79
CA ALA A 387 24.57 4.34 9.35
C ALA A 387 23.12 3.85 9.34
N ARG A 388 22.20 4.68 9.83
CA ARG A 388 20.76 4.48 9.66
C ARG A 388 20.28 5.15 8.38
N HIS A 389 19.66 4.36 7.50
CA HIS A 389 19.01 4.79 6.27
C HIS A 389 17.49 4.68 6.43
N ASN A 390 16.80 5.82 6.44
CA ASN A 390 15.37 5.91 6.73
C ASN A 390 14.50 5.82 5.49
N LYS A 391 14.92 6.39 4.35
CA LYS A 391 14.12 6.46 3.12
C LYS A 391 14.83 5.85 1.93
N LYS A 392 14.26 4.80 1.34
CA LYS A 392 14.79 4.08 0.17
C LYS A 392 15.20 5.00 -1.00
N SER A 393 14.57 6.16 -1.16
CA SER A 393 14.95 7.14 -2.19
C SER A 393 16.42 7.62 -2.10
N ASN A 394 17.06 7.51 -0.94
CA ASN A 394 18.43 7.93 -0.69
C ASN A 394 19.46 6.80 -0.82
N GLU A 395 19.06 5.60 -1.26
CA GLU A 395 19.92 4.41 -1.33
C GLU A 395 21.24 4.67 -2.07
N LYS A 396 21.21 5.38 -3.20
CA LYS A 396 22.41 5.73 -3.97
C LYS A 396 23.37 6.65 -3.21
N LEU A 397 22.84 7.55 -2.38
CA LEU A 397 23.65 8.46 -1.57
C LEU A 397 24.35 7.69 -0.44
N PHE A 398 23.62 6.81 0.26
CA PHE A 398 24.20 5.96 1.30
C PHE A 398 25.24 4.99 0.73
N ALA A 399 25.01 4.40 -0.44
CA ALA A 399 26.00 3.57 -1.12
C ALA A 399 27.30 4.33 -1.41
N ALA A 400 27.23 5.63 -1.73
CA ALA A 400 28.41 6.46 -1.98
C ALA A 400 29.21 6.81 -0.72
N THR A 401 28.61 6.73 0.48
CA THR A 401 29.32 7.01 1.76
C THR A 401 30.38 5.99 2.12
N LYS A 402 30.28 4.78 1.55
CA LYS A 402 31.08 3.60 1.94
C LYS A 402 31.03 3.34 3.46
N ALA A 403 29.89 3.61 4.10
CA ALA A 403 29.65 3.18 5.48
C ALA A 403 29.82 1.65 5.57
N ASN A 404 30.38 1.17 6.67
CA ASN A 404 30.71 -0.24 6.86
C ASN A 404 29.44 -1.09 7.04
N ILE A 405 28.45 -0.55 7.76
CA ILE A 405 27.14 -1.20 7.94
C ILE A 405 26.04 -0.16 7.72
N ILE A 406 25.07 -0.48 6.88
CA ILE A 406 23.87 0.36 6.67
C ILE A 406 22.65 -0.41 7.18
N MET A 407 21.98 0.18 8.17
CA MET A 407 20.71 -0.32 8.68
C MET A 407 19.57 0.39 7.97
N GLN A 408 18.70 -0.38 7.32
CA GLN A 408 17.45 0.13 6.76
C GLN A 408 16.27 -0.58 7.46
N PRO A 409 15.42 0.14 8.23
CA PRO A 409 14.34 -0.49 8.99
C PRO A 409 13.42 -1.36 8.12
N SER A 410 13.09 -0.89 6.92
CA SER A 410 12.19 -1.60 6.01
C SER A 410 12.73 -2.95 5.54
N GLU A 411 14.02 -3.04 5.22
CA GLU A 411 14.67 -4.29 4.80
C GLU A 411 14.91 -5.23 6.00
N ILE A 412 15.27 -4.70 7.17
CA ILE A 412 15.44 -5.51 8.39
C ILE A 412 14.14 -6.22 8.76
N ILE A 413 13.01 -5.53 8.69
CA ILE A 413 11.70 -6.14 8.95
C ILE A 413 11.37 -7.18 7.87
N ALA A 414 11.51 -6.82 6.59
CA ALA A 414 11.16 -7.72 5.49
C ALA A 414 11.99 -9.00 5.46
N ARG A 415 13.26 -8.96 5.88
CA ARG A 415 14.13 -10.16 6.01
C ARG A 415 13.83 -11.01 7.24
N LYS A 416 13.37 -10.37 8.33
CA LYS A 416 13.08 -11.05 9.60
C LYS A 416 11.78 -11.87 9.52
N ILE A 417 10.81 -11.37 8.76
CA ILE A 417 9.58 -12.04 8.36
C ILE A 417 9.89 -13.07 7.28
#